data_AF-A0A836WMN2-F1
#
_entry.id   AF-A0A836WMN2-F1
#
_cell.length_a   1.000
_cell.length_b   1.000
_cell.length_c   1.000
_cell.angle_alpha   90.00
_cell.angle_beta   90.00
_cell.angle_gamma   90.00
#
_symmetry.space_group_name_H-M   'P 1'
#
loop_
_entity.id
_entity.type
_entity.pdbx_description
1 polymer ?
#
loop_
_entity_poly.entity_id
_entity_poly.type
_entity_poly.pdbx_seq_one_letter_code
_entity_poly.pdbx_strand_id
1 'polypeptide(L)'
;MKSRRIPSMMMSLLVMVALAGCDWSAGGDSDFNTSRGAGVNVNISGVYHGNLPGGRAVSQTSHGNITQLTIMQSGNKIEVVDNQGSRYRGTVGSPGAVAEPDSSGTYPAGVELVQYQLSFEGKDEVAAKDISFVGVIHVVAVQDITGSASTQYVGSAQTNSYTVVDSGQTNIVTEIITPLPGGGSQTVTITIDGETGEEISRTVTTSEGESEVRVFELTEANSQYRMEGTWVEEAGLVADVDALSAGSGGTVTTGGSSE
;
A
#
# COMPACT_ATOMS: atom_id res chain seq x y z
N MET A 1 86.49 17.82 4.99
CA MET A 1 86.53 16.50 5.66
C MET A 1 85.08 16.03 5.82
N LYS A 2 84.69 14.95 5.13
CA LYS A 2 84.31 13.64 5.73
C LYS A 2 83.34 13.80 6.92
N SER A 3 82.13 13.25 6.97
CA SER A 3 81.70 11.91 6.52
C SER A 3 80.18 11.75 6.67
N ARG A 4 79.56 11.14 5.65
CA ARG A 4 78.39 10.23 5.61
C ARG A 4 77.68 9.87 6.94
N ARG A 5 76.34 9.79 6.87
CA ARG A 5 75.52 8.54 6.96
C ARG A 5 74.03 8.79 6.63
N ILE A 6 73.57 8.12 5.57
CA ILE A 6 72.19 7.64 5.26
C ILE A 6 72.24 6.10 5.54
N PRO A 7 71.19 5.24 5.68
CA PRO A 7 69.71 5.35 5.66
C PRO A 7 68.97 4.57 6.80
N SER A 8 67.63 4.67 6.88
CA SER A 8 66.64 3.55 7.06
C SER A 8 65.26 4.14 7.38
N MET A 9 64.23 4.02 6.53
CA MET A 9 63.42 2.84 6.20
C MET A 9 62.21 2.68 7.16
N MET A 10 61.01 2.94 6.63
CA MET A 10 59.70 2.30 6.94
C MET A 10 58.67 3.05 6.06
N MET A 11 58.40 2.63 4.82
CA MET A 11 57.57 1.47 4.44
C MET A 11 56.24 1.45 5.19
N SER A 12 55.30 2.30 4.76
CA SER A 12 53.88 2.12 5.06
C SER A 12 53.22 1.53 3.82
N LEU A 13 53.10 0.20 3.85
CA LEU A 13 52.43 -0.62 2.85
C LEU A 13 50.92 -0.39 3.01
N LEU A 14 50.29 0.30 2.06
CA LEU A 14 48.84 0.44 2.00
C LEU A 14 48.26 -0.87 1.47
N VAL A 15 47.83 -1.74 2.39
CA VAL A 15 47.06 -2.95 2.08
C VAL A 15 45.61 -2.52 1.84
N MET A 16 45.22 -2.38 0.58
CA MET A 16 43.79 -2.39 0.22
C MET A 16 43.31 -3.85 0.25
N VAL A 17 42.60 -4.18 1.33
CA VAL A 17 41.80 -5.40 1.43
C VAL A 17 40.61 -5.22 0.49
N ALA A 18 40.63 -5.88 -0.66
CA ALA A 18 39.45 -6.08 -1.49
C ALA A 18 38.54 -7.08 -0.79
N LEU A 19 37.62 -6.57 0.04
CA LEU A 19 36.55 -7.35 0.65
C LEU A 19 35.54 -7.76 -0.43
N ALA A 20 35.35 -9.07 -0.54
CA ALA A 20 34.15 -9.78 -0.95
C ALA A 20 33.21 -9.04 -1.91
N GLY A 21 33.32 -9.35 -3.20
CA GLY A 21 32.17 -9.29 -4.09
C GLY A 21 31.13 -10.28 -3.56
N CYS A 22 30.11 -9.75 -2.87
CA CYS A 22 28.87 -10.46 -2.69
C CYS A 22 28.25 -10.63 -4.07
N ASP A 23 28.33 -11.87 -4.57
CA ASP A 23 27.52 -12.38 -5.66
C ASP A 23 26.05 -12.17 -5.29
N TRP A 24 25.46 -11.11 -5.81
CA TRP A 24 24.01 -10.95 -5.80
C TRP A 24 23.49 -11.88 -6.89
N SER A 25 23.41 -13.17 -6.56
CA SER A 25 22.45 -14.03 -7.22
C SER A 25 21.10 -13.33 -7.12
N ALA A 26 20.59 -12.91 -8.28
CA ALA A 26 19.24 -12.45 -8.48
C ALA A 26 18.28 -13.59 -8.09
N GLY A 27 18.00 -13.70 -6.79
CA GLY A 27 16.84 -14.38 -6.26
C GLY A 27 15.67 -13.43 -6.42
N GLY A 28 14.74 -13.80 -7.30
CA GLY A 28 13.59 -13.00 -7.66
C GLY A 28 12.81 -12.54 -6.43
N ASP A 29 12.59 -11.22 -6.39
CA ASP A 29 11.53 -10.58 -5.64
C ASP A 29 10.18 -11.22 -6.03
N SER A 30 9.66 -12.04 -5.13
CA SER A 30 8.23 -12.21 -4.98
C SER A 30 8.03 -12.37 -3.49
N ASP A 31 7.64 -11.28 -2.82
CA ASP A 31 6.91 -11.22 -1.53
C ASP A 31 7.01 -9.86 -0.82
N PHE A 32 7.50 -8.81 -1.50
CA PHE A 32 7.32 -7.42 -1.04
C PHE A 32 6.03 -6.81 -1.61
N ASN A 33 4.86 -7.38 -1.33
CA ASN A 33 3.60 -6.68 -1.52
C ASN A 33 2.44 -7.26 -0.67
N THR A 34 2.48 -7.08 0.64
CA THR A 34 1.31 -7.23 1.52
C THR A 34 0.63 -5.86 1.78
N SER A 35 0.48 -5.06 0.72
CA SER A 35 -0.81 -4.64 0.17
C SER A 35 -2.01 -4.32 1.10
N ARG A 36 -1.83 -3.68 2.26
CA ARG A 36 -2.97 -3.02 2.95
C ARG A 36 -3.60 -1.84 2.16
N GLY A 37 -2.99 -1.44 1.04
CA GLY A 37 -3.52 -0.46 0.09
C GLY A 37 -3.58 -0.95 -1.36
N ALA A 38 -3.31 -2.24 -1.64
CA ALA A 38 -3.48 -2.73 -3.01
C ALA A 38 -4.97 -2.94 -3.27
N GLY A 39 -5.52 -2.13 -4.16
CA GLY A 39 -6.96 -2.07 -4.42
C GLY A 39 -7.57 -0.70 -4.18
N VAL A 40 -6.84 0.23 -3.55
CA VAL A 40 -7.28 1.61 -3.41
C VAL A 40 -6.84 2.42 -4.63
N ASN A 41 -7.81 2.88 -5.40
CA ASN A 41 -7.62 3.83 -6.49
C ASN A 41 -8.54 5.03 -6.26
N VAL A 42 -8.10 5.94 -5.40
CA VAL A 42 -8.84 7.14 -5.03
C VAL A 42 -8.00 8.36 -5.37
N ASN A 43 -8.61 9.31 -6.07
CA ASN A 43 -8.00 10.59 -6.40
C ASN A 43 -8.41 11.63 -5.36
N ILE A 44 -7.45 12.30 -4.73
CA ILE A 44 -7.70 13.32 -3.71
C ILE A 44 -7.89 14.74 -4.28
N SER A 45 -7.85 14.88 -5.60
CA SER A 45 -8.13 16.15 -6.28
C SER A 45 -9.54 16.63 -5.96
N GLY A 46 -9.70 17.94 -5.81
CA GLY A 46 -11.01 18.53 -5.52
C GLY A 46 -10.90 19.89 -4.87
N VAL A 47 -12.07 20.47 -4.59
CA VAL A 47 -12.21 21.71 -3.85
C VAL A 47 -12.55 21.37 -2.40
N TYR A 48 -11.69 21.79 -1.47
CA TYR A 48 -11.84 21.61 -0.04
C TYR A 48 -12.31 22.92 0.58
N HIS A 49 -13.52 22.92 1.14
CA HIS A 49 -14.13 24.06 1.80
C HIS A 49 -13.90 24.01 3.31
N GLY A 50 -13.66 25.17 3.90
CA GLY A 50 -13.35 25.27 5.32
C GLY A 50 -14.47 24.81 6.26
N ASN A 51 -14.11 23.97 7.23
CA ASN A 51 -15.02 23.44 8.25
C ASN A 51 -14.86 24.14 9.61
N LEU A 52 -13.90 25.06 9.74
CA LEU A 52 -13.68 25.83 10.95
C LEU A 52 -14.67 27.01 11.06
N PRO A 53 -14.84 27.61 12.26
CA PRO A 53 -15.71 28.76 12.45
C PRO A 53 -15.45 29.88 11.44
N GLY A 54 -16.55 30.41 10.87
CA GLY A 54 -16.48 31.41 9.80
C GLY A 54 -16.21 30.82 8.41
N GLY A 55 -16.34 29.50 8.23
CA GLY A 55 -16.10 28.82 6.95
C GLY A 55 -14.62 28.79 6.55
N ARG A 56 -13.73 28.81 7.55
CA ARG A 56 -12.28 28.85 7.32
C ARG A 56 -11.73 27.44 7.16
N ALA A 57 -10.77 27.29 6.24
CA ALA A 57 -10.01 26.05 6.09
C ALA A 57 -8.77 26.07 6.98
N VAL A 58 -8.18 27.26 7.21
CA VAL A 58 -7.02 27.46 8.10
C VAL A 58 -7.44 28.34 9.27
N SER A 59 -7.18 27.91 10.52
CA SER A 59 -7.72 28.54 11.73
C SER A 59 -7.19 29.95 11.98
N GLN A 60 -5.99 30.26 11.52
CA GLN A 60 -5.38 31.58 11.55
C GLN A 60 -4.29 31.69 10.49
N THR A 61 -4.09 32.91 10.01
CA THR A 61 -3.15 33.28 8.96
C THR A 61 -2.70 34.70 9.25
N SER A 62 -1.48 35.06 8.88
CA SER A 62 -0.98 36.42 9.13
C SER A 62 -1.70 37.48 8.30
N HIS A 63 -2.16 37.12 7.10
CA HIS A 63 -2.99 37.97 6.25
C HIS A 63 -4.03 37.14 5.50
N GLY A 64 -5.20 37.73 5.25
CA GLY A 64 -6.27 37.06 4.52
C GLY A 64 -6.95 35.94 5.29
N ASN A 65 -8.11 35.49 4.82
CA ASN A 65 -8.78 34.31 5.35
C ASN A 65 -8.74 33.21 4.29
N ILE A 66 -8.08 32.11 4.61
CA ILE A 66 -8.13 30.91 3.78
C ILE A 66 -9.40 30.14 4.13
N THR A 67 -10.36 30.13 3.21
CA THR A 67 -11.68 29.46 3.32
C THR A 67 -11.81 28.27 2.38
N GLN A 68 -10.92 28.15 1.40
CA GLN A 68 -10.95 27.08 0.42
C GLN A 68 -9.53 26.74 -0.05
N LEU A 69 -9.29 25.46 -0.27
CA LEU A 69 -8.07 24.92 -0.88
C LEU A 69 -8.46 24.02 -2.05
N THR A 70 -7.89 24.25 -3.22
CA THR A 70 -8.10 23.44 -4.42
C THR A 70 -6.89 22.55 -4.62
N ILE A 71 -7.06 21.24 -4.55
CA ILE A 71 -5.97 20.26 -4.71
C ILE A 71 -6.05 19.66 -6.12
N MET A 72 -4.92 19.61 -6.80
CA MET A 72 -4.72 18.95 -8.08
C MET A 72 -3.63 17.90 -7.94
N GLN A 73 -3.98 16.62 -8.08
CA GLN A 73 -3.05 15.49 -7.96
C GLN A 73 -2.58 15.00 -9.34
N SER A 74 -1.30 14.69 -9.45
CA SER A 74 -0.70 13.96 -10.58
C SER A 74 0.33 12.95 -10.06
N GLY A 75 -0.04 11.67 -10.07
CA GLY A 75 0.73 10.62 -9.41
C GLY A 75 0.82 10.86 -7.90
N ASN A 76 2.04 10.94 -7.37
CA ASN A 76 2.32 11.26 -5.97
C ASN A 76 2.57 12.76 -5.73
N LYS A 77 2.43 13.62 -6.75
CA LYS A 77 2.63 15.06 -6.64
C LYS A 77 1.29 15.78 -6.54
N ILE A 78 1.25 16.86 -5.77
CA ILE A 78 0.10 17.74 -5.66
C ILE A 78 0.48 19.19 -5.91
N GLU A 79 -0.44 19.93 -6.51
CA GLU A 79 -0.46 21.39 -6.50
C GLU A 79 -1.72 21.84 -5.76
N VAL A 80 -1.56 22.75 -4.81
CA VAL A 80 -2.64 23.29 -3.98
C VAL A 80 -2.76 24.78 -4.24
N VAL A 81 -3.97 25.27 -4.44
CA VAL A 81 -4.26 26.69 -4.66
C VAL A 81 -5.32 27.16 -3.66
N ASP A 82 -5.03 28.20 -2.89
CA ASP A 82 -5.99 28.78 -1.94
C ASP A 82 -7.01 29.71 -2.63
N ASN A 83 -8.00 30.20 -1.88
CA ASN A 83 -8.97 31.19 -2.37
C ASN A 83 -8.40 32.60 -2.59
N GLN A 84 -7.10 32.80 -2.35
CA GLN A 84 -6.39 34.06 -2.53
C GLN A 84 -5.46 34.02 -3.75
N GLY A 85 -5.28 32.86 -4.38
CA GLY A 85 -4.48 32.64 -5.57
C GLY A 85 -3.05 32.19 -5.30
N SER A 86 -2.67 32.02 -4.03
CA SER A 86 -1.36 31.49 -3.64
C SER A 86 -1.26 30.01 -4.04
N ARG A 87 -0.05 29.57 -4.42
CA ARG A 87 0.18 28.21 -4.94
C ARG A 87 1.22 27.50 -4.11
N TYR A 88 0.91 26.25 -3.77
CA TYR A 88 1.75 25.37 -2.98
C TYR A 88 1.96 24.05 -3.72
N ARG A 89 3.11 23.42 -3.49
CA ARG A 89 3.50 22.18 -4.15
C ARG A 89 3.98 21.18 -3.14
N GLY A 90 3.66 19.92 -3.39
CA GLY A 90 3.91 18.89 -2.42
C GLY A 90 3.73 17.49 -2.94
N THR A 91 3.58 16.58 -2.00
CA THR A 91 3.40 15.16 -2.26
C THR A 91 2.24 14.60 -1.45
N VAL A 92 1.64 13.54 -2.00
CA VAL A 92 0.70 12.67 -1.30
C VAL A 92 1.35 11.29 -1.17
N GLY A 93 1.29 10.71 0.03
CA GLY A 93 1.78 9.38 0.33
C GLY A 93 0.90 8.28 -0.26
N SER A 94 1.33 7.04 -0.07
CA SER A 94 0.48 5.89 -0.38
C SER A 94 -0.75 5.86 0.54
N PRO A 95 -1.90 5.34 0.06
CA PRO A 95 -3.07 5.16 0.90
C PRO A 95 -2.71 4.27 2.11
N GLY A 96 -3.07 4.77 3.29
CA GLY A 96 -3.09 4.04 4.56
C GLY A 96 -4.22 3.02 4.60
N ALA A 97 -4.29 2.27 5.70
CA ALA A 97 -5.16 1.11 5.85
C ALA A 97 -6.60 1.39 5.44
N VAL A 98 -7.17 0.46 4.68
CA VAL A 98 -8.59 0.45 4.34
C VAL A 98 -9.35 -0.15 5.52
N ALA A 99 -10.47 0.44 5.93
CA ALA A 99 -11.40 -0.28 6.80
C ALA A 99 -11.79 -1.62 6.16
N GLU A 100 -12.12 -2.61 6.98
CA GLU A 100 -12.71 -3.84 6.45
C GLU A 100 -14.23 -3.63 6.33
N PRO A 101 -14.86 -4.10 5.23
CA PRO A 101 -16.30 -4.08 5.13
C PRO A 101 -16.89 -4.98 6.21
N ASP A 102 -18.13 -4.69 6.62
CA ASP A 102 -18.82 -5.51 7.61
C ASP A 102 -19.12 -6.93 7.08
N SER A 103 -19.71 -7.78 7.92
CA SER A 103 -20.08 -9.15 7.52
C SER A 103 -21.09 -9.22 6.37
N SER A 104 -21.74 -8.11 6.01
CA SER A 104 -22.63 -8.02 4.84
C SER A 104 -21.90 -7.59 3.56
N GLY A 105 -20.62 -7.24 3.65
CA GLY A 105 -19.83 -6.70 2.55
C GLY A 105 -20.17 -5.23 2.26
N THR A 106 -20.50 -4.46 3.29
CA THR A 106 -20.86 -3.04 3.22
C THR A 106 -19.94 -2.22 4.10
N TYR A 107 -19.57 -1.02 3.65
CA TYR A 107 -19.00 0.01 4.53
C TYR A 107 -20.14 0.86 5.09
N PRO A 108 -20.38 0.84 6.42
CA PRO A 108 -21.45 1.63 7.00
C PRO A 108 -21.08 3.13 7.01
N ALA A 109 -22.11 3.97 7.00
CA ALA A 109 -21.95 5.42 7.13
C ALA A 109 -21.11 5.80 8.38
N GLY A 110 -20.17 6.72 8.20
CA GLY A 110 -19.25 7.23 9.22
C GLY A 110 -17.92 6.50 9.30
N VAL A 111 -17.72 5.40 8.56
CA VAL A 111 -16.46 4.66 8.55
C VAL A 111 -15.42 5.35 7.68
N GLU A 112 -14.20 5.46 8.21
CA GLU A 112 -13.03 5.88 7.44
C GLU A 112 -12.59 4.75 6.51
N LEU A 113 -12.67 5.02 5.20
CA LEU A 113 -12.36 4.07 4.15
C LEU A 113 -10.88 4.05 3.82
N VAL A 114 -10.24 5.21 3.77
CA VAL A 114 -8.83 5.37 3.37
C VAL A 114 -8.29 6.64 4.01
N GLN A 115 -6.99 6.61 4.36
CA GLN A 115 -6.25 7.78 4.80
C GLN A 115 -5.08 8.08 3.86
N TYR A 116 -4.83 9.34 3.52
CA TYR A 116 -3.65 9.76 2.77
C TYR A 116 -2.84 10.75 3.60
N GLN A 117 -1.54 10.51 3.77
CA GLN A 117 -0.64 11.55 4.28
C GLN A 117 -0.30 12.52 3.17
N LEU A 118 -0.29 13.83 3.46
CA LEU A 118 0.14 14.83 2.50
C LEU A 118 1.02 15.89 3.17
N SER A 119 1.88 16.48 2.35
CA SER A 119 2.69 17.62 2.73
C SER A 119 2.89 18.52 1.54
N PHE A 120 2.81 19.83 1.73
CA PHE A 120 3.11 20.81 0.70
C PHE A 120 3.76 22.06 1.29
N GLU A 121 4.48 22.78 0.44
CA GLU A 121 5.14 24.03 0.77
C GLU A 121 4.98 25.03 -0.37
N GLY A 122 5.19 26.30 -0.07
CA GLY A 122 5.22 27.36 -1.07
C GLY A 122 5.23 28.72 -0.42
N LYS A 123 4.80 29.73 -1.19
CA LYS A 123 4.70 31.10 -0.71
C LYS A 123 3.25 31.55 -0.71
N ASP A 124 2.80 32.12 0.41
CA ASP A 124 1.56 32.89 0.47
C ASP A 124 1.87 34.25 -0.14
N GLU A 125 1.29 34.51 -1.31
CA GLU A 125 1.52 35.72 -2.08
C GLU A 125 0.89 36.95 -1.42
N VAL A 126 -0.12 36.76 -0.56
CA VAL A 126 -0.79 37.86 0.16
C VAL A 126 -0.02 38.24 1.41
N ALA A 127 0.42 37.26 2.20
CA ALA A 127 1.25 37.50 3.38
C ALA A 127 2.73 37.73 3.05
N ALA A 128 3.16 37.39 1.84
CA ALA A 128 4.55 37.35 1.38
C ALA A 128 5.46 36.47 2.24
N LYS A 129 4.94 35.33 2.73
CA LYS A 129 5.63 34.40 3.63
C LYS A 129 5.70 33.00 3.06
N ASP A 130 6.76 32.29 3.40
CA ASP A 130 6.84 30.86 3.14
C ASP A 130 5.91 30.10 4.09
N ILE A 131 5.32 29.02 3.59
CA ILE A 131 4.43 28.15 4.33
C ILE A 131 4.82 26.69 4.13
N SER A 132 4.58 25.91 5.18
CA SER A 132 4.65 24.46 5.13
C SER A 132 3.39 23.87 5.75
N PHE A 133 2.87 22.83 5.13
CA PHE A 133 1.74 22.06 5.61
C PHE A 133 2.12 20.60 5.71
N VAL A 134 1.71 19.96 6.80
CA VAL A 134 1.73 18.52 6.97
C VAL A 134 0.40 18.08 7.55
N GLY A 135 -0.22 17.07 6.95
CA GLY A 135 -1.53 16.62 7.36
C GLY A 135 -1.95 15.30 6.71
N VAL A 136 -3.23 15.03 6.85
CA VAL A 136 -3.89 13.81 6.37
C VAL A 136 -5.21 14.15 5.69
N ILE A 137 -5.56 13.39 4.65
CA ILE A 137 -6.90 13.37 4.07
C ILE A 137 -7.55 12.05 4.45
N HIS A 138 -8.68 12.14 5.15
CA HIS A 138 -9.56 11.03 5.49
C HIS A 138 -10.65 10.93 4.44
N VAL A 139 -10.86 9.74 3.88
CA VAL A 139 -12.00 9.45 3.01
C VAL A 139 -13.01 8.70 3.86
N VAL A 140 -14.17 9.30 4.11
CA VAL A 140 -15.19 8.77 5.03
C VAL A 140 -16.47 8.46 4.25
N ALA A 141 -17.08 7.32 4.51
CA ALA A 141 -18.41 7.00 3.99
C ALA A 141 -19.46 7.92 4.62
N VAL A 142 -20.26 8.63 3.83
CA VAL A 142 -21.39 9.45 4.35
C VAL A 142 -22.72 8.72 4.32
N GLN A 143 -22.79 7.65 3.53
CA GLN A 143 -23.88 6.69 3.50
C GLN A 143 -23.27 5.29 3.32
N ASP A 144 -24.09 4.26 3.48
CA ASP A 144 -23.63 2.89 3.28
C ASP A 144 -23.14 2.67 1.84
N ILE A 145 -21.96 2.04 1.70
CA ILE A 145 -21.35 1.70 0.41
C ILE A 145 -21.30 0.19 0.28
N THR A 146 -22.12 -0.36 -0.62
CA THR A 146 -22.16 -1.79 -0.92
C THR A 146 -21.18 -2.12 -2.04
N GLY A 147 -20.34 -3.13 -1.81
CA GLY A 147 -19.41 -3.62 -2.83
C GLY A 147 -20.10 -4.52 -3.84
N SER A 148 -19.71 -4.42 -5.11
CA SER A 148 -20.06 -5.42 -6.13
C SER A 148 -19.09 -6.60 -6.00
N ALA A 149 -19.62 -7.78 -5.69
CA ALA A 149 -18.86 -9.01 -5.60
C ALA A 149 -18.64 -9.63 -6.98
N SER A 150 -17.41 -10.08 -7.24
CA SER A 150 -17.06 -10.97 -8.35
C SER A 150 -16.33 -12.17 -7.78
N THR A 151 -16.89 -13.36 -7.97
CA THR A 151 -16.22 -14.62 -7.66
C THR A 151 -15.20 -14.91 -8.75
N GLN A 152 -13.93 -15.04 -8.39
CA GLN A 152 -12.92 -15.56 -9.29
C GLN A 152 -12.60 -17.00 -8.91
N TYR A 153 -12.89 -17.93 -9.81
CA TYR A 153 -12.45 -19.31 -9.68
C TYR A 153 -10.97 -19.38 -10.02
N VAL A 154 -10.14 -19.79 -9.06
CA VAL A 154 -8.72 -20.05 -9.29
C VAL A 154 -8.50 -21.56 -9.27
N GLY A 155 -8.54 -22.16 -10.46
CA GLY A 155 -8.17 -23.55 -10.69
C GLY A 155 -9.31 -24.43 -11.20
N SER A 156 -8.94 -25.48 -11.93
CA SER A 156 -9.79 -26.61 -12.29
C SER A 156 -9.32 -27.79 -11.45
N ALA A 157 -10.21 -28.45 -10.72
CA ALA A 157 -9.89 -29.72 -10.08
C ALA A 157 -9.42 -30.75 -11.13
N GLN A 158 -8.11 -31.03 -11.16
CA GLN A 158 -7.53 -32.08 -11.99
C GLN A 158 -6.98 -33.18 -11.09
N THR A 159 -7.60 -34.36 -11.16
CA THR A 159 -7.05 -35.57 -10.52
C THR A 159 -6.28 -36.34 -11.58
N ASN A 160 -4.95 -36.43 -11.41
CA ASN A 160 -4.12 -37.31 -12.21
C ASN A 160 -3.74 -38.52 -11.33
N SER A 161 -4.23 -39.70 -11.70
CA SER A 161 -3.88 -40.96 -11.06
C SER A 161 -3.03 -41.80 -12.02
N TYR A 162 -1.83 -42.19 -11.59
CA TYR A 162 -1.01 -43.19 -12.27
C TYR A 162 -0.88 -44.42 -11.38
N THR A 163 -1.21 -45.60 -11.91
CA THR A 163 -1.16 -46.87 -11.18
C THR A 163 -0.34 -47.88 -11.95
N VAL A 164 0.72 -48.40 -11.33
CA VAL A 164 1.41 -49.62 -11.76
C VAL A 164 0.91 -50.76 -10.88
N VAL A 165 0.55 -51.90 -11.46
CA VAL A 165 0.06 -53.06 -10.70
C VAL A 165 1.25 -53.95 -10.38
N ASP A 166 1.65 -53.99 -9.10
CA ASP A 166 2.60 -54.98 -8.57
C ASP A 166 1.99 -55.71 -7.36
N SER A 167 2.40 -56.95 -7.14
CA SER A 167 1.76 -57.95 -6.26
C SER A 167 2.38 -58.06 -4.84
N GLY A 168 3.12 -57.05 -4.39
CA GLY A 168 3.85 -57.02 -3.12
C GLY A 168 3.13 -56.33 -1.93
N GLN A 169 3.80 -56.31 -0.76
CA GLN A 169 3.39 -55.48 0.39
C GLN A 169 3.60 -54.00 0.07
N THR A 170 2.62 -53.14 0.40
CA THR A 170 2.66 -51.70 0.05
C THR A 170 2.71 -50.82 1.29
N ASN A 171 3.46 -49.72 1.21
CA ASN A 171 3.47 -48.63 2.18
C ASN A 171 2.87 -47.38 1.54
N ILE A 172 2.01 -46.65 2.27
CA ILE A 172 1.38 -45.42 1.80
C ILE A 172 2.06 -44.23 2.46
N VAL A 173 2.58 -43.30 1.65
CA VAL A 173 3.16 -42.03 2.08
C VAL A 173 2.25 -40.90 1.58
N THR A 174 1.68 -40.13 2.51
CA THR A 174 0.88 -38.95 2.19
C THR A 174 1.67 -37.70 2.52
N GLU A 175 1.94 -36.88 1.50
CA GLU A 175 2.58 -35.57 1.64
C GLU A 175 1.54 -34.47 1.36
N ILE A 176 1.33 -33.60 2.35
CA ILE A 176 0.45 -32.44 2.21
C ILE A 176 1.34 -31.28 1.73
N ILE A 177 1.09 -30.80 0.52
CA ILE A 177 1.77 -29.62 -0.01
C ILE A 177 0.94 -28.39 0.38
N THR A 178 1.61 -27.43 1.00
CA THR A 178 1.14 -26.16 1.57
C THR A 178 0.25 -25.33 0.62
N PRO A 179 -0.46 -24.29 1.15
CA PRO A 179 -1.48 -23.56 0.39
C PRO A 179 -0.96 -23.00 -0.94
N LEU A 180 -1.79 -23.15 -1.98
CA LEU A 180 -1.58 -22.58 -3.30
C LEU A 180 -1.93 -21.09 -3.30
N PRO A 181 -1.31 -20.28 -4.18
CA PRO A 181 -1.77 -18.91 -4.43
C PRO A 181 -3.26 -18.91 -4.81
N GLY A 182 -4.11 -18.27 -3.99
CA GLY A 182 -5.56 -18.26 -4.18
C GLY A 182 -6.37 -19.15 -3.22
N GLY A 183 -5.74 -19.73 -2.19
CA GLY A 183 -6.44 -20.42 -1.08
C GLY A 183 -6.73 -21.91 -1.31
N GLY A 184 -6.36 -22.47 -2.47
CA GLY A 184 -6.46 -23.92 -2.71
C GLY A 184 -5.39 -24.73 -1.97
N SER A 185 -5.55 -26.04 -1.91
CA SER A 185 -4.53 -26.96 -1.37
C SER A 185 -4.22 -28.12 -2.31
N GLN A 186 -2.98 -28.60 -2.28
CA GLN A 186 -2.54 -29.75 -3.05
C GLN A 186 -2.18 -30.91 -2.11
N THR A 187 -2.83 -32.05 -2.28
CA THR A 187 -2.50 -33.30 -1.57
C THR A 187 -1.86 -34.27 -2.54
N VAL A 188 -0.66 -34.76 -2.21
CA VAL A 188 0.03 -35.79 -2.99
C VAL A 188 0.07 -37.08 -2.17
N THR A 189 -0.56 -38.12 -2.69
CA THR A 189 -0.49 -39.47 -2.11
C THR A 189 0.38 -40.33 -2.99
N ILE A 190 1.49 -40.83 -2.44
CA ILE A 190 2.41 -41.74 -3.12
C ILE A 190 2.31 -43.10 -2.43
N THR A 191 2.04 -44.13 -3.21
CA THR A 191 2.13 -45.52 -2.75
C THR A 191 3.46 -46.08 -3.22
N ILE A 192 4.25 -46.62 -2.29
CA ILE A 192 5.54 -47.23 -2.57
C ILE A 192 5.52 -48.71 -2.21
N ASP A 193 6.36 -49.49 -2.89
CA ASP A 193 6.63 -50.88 -2.55
C ASP A 193 7.34 -50.97 -1.21
N GLY A 194 6.83 -51.81 -0.32
CA GLY A 194 7.32 -51.93 1.04
C GLY A 194 8.66 -52.65 1.18
N GLU A 195 9.07 -53.41 0.15
CA GLU A 195 10.32 -54.15 0.13
C GLU A 195 11.42 -53.40 -0.64
N THR A 196 11.08 -52.77 -1.77
CA THR A 196 12.05 -52.09 -2.66
C THR A 196 12.13 -50.58 -2.47
N GLY A 197 11.06 -49.97 -1.94
CA GLY A 197 10.93 -48.51 -1.84
C GLY A 197 10.59 -47.82 -3.16
N GLU A 198 10.28 -48.57 -4.22
CA GLU A 198 9.91 -48.00 -5.52
C GLU A 198 8.48 -47.43 -5.53
N GLU A 199 8.25 -46.38 -6.31
CA GLU A 199 6.92 -45.76 -6.46
C GLU A 199 5.98 -46.63 -7.32
N ILE A 200 4.91 -47.13 -6.70
CA ILE A 200 3.86 -47.95 -7.34
C ILE A 200 2.76 -47.08 -7.93
N SER A 201 2.33 -46.05 -7.19
CA SER A 201 1.28 -45.15 -7.65
C SER A 201 1.41 -43.76 -7.06
N ARG A 202 0.90 -42.78 -7.78
CA ARG A 202 0.82 -41.39 -7.35
C ARG A 202 -0.56 -40.84 -7.68
N THR A 203 -1.18 -40.25 -6.68
CA THR A 203 -2.42 -39.49 -6.82
C THR A 203 -2.16 -38.07 -6.36
N VAL A 204 -2.38 -37.12 -7.27
CA VAL A 204 -2.35 -35.69 -6.95
C VAL A 204 -3.79 -35.20 -6.93
N THR A 205 -4.23 -34.69 -5.78
CA THR A 205 -5.52 -34.03 -5.60
C THR A 205 -5.29 -32.55 -5.40
N THR A 206 -5.85 -31.73 -6.28
CA THR A 206 -5.87 -30.27 -6.12
C THR A 206 -7.28 -29.86 -5.72
N SER A 207 -7.42 -29.17 -4.59
CA SER A 207 -8.66 -28.52 -4.18
C SER A 207 -8.68 -27.08 -4.69
N GLU A 208 -9.86 -26.63 -5.12
CA GLU A 208 -10.08 -25.26 -5.58
C GLU A 208 -10.10 -24.31 -4.39
N GLY A 209 -9.54 -23.11 -4.60
CA GLY A 209 -9.75 -21.97 -3.74
C GLY A 209 -10.74 -21.02 -4.40
N GLU A 210 -11.75 -20.59 -3.66
CA GLU A 210 -12.58 -19.48 -4.07
C GLU A 210 -11.96 -18.18 -3.51
N SER A 211 -11.80 -17.19 -4.38
CA SER A 211 -11.46 -15.84 -3.96
C SER A 211 -12.60 -14.93 -4.37
N GLU A 212 -13.23 -14.29 -3.38
CA GLU A 212 -14.22 -13.25 -3.62
C GLU A 212 -13.49 -11.91 -3.68
N VAL A 213 -13.61 -11.23 -4.81
CA VAL A 213 -13.13 -9.86 -4.98
C VAL A 213 -14.35 -8.94 -4.90
N ARG A 214 -14.31 -7.96 -3.99
CA ARG A 214 -15.35 -6.94 -3.87
C ARG A 214 -14.79 -5.58 -4.28
N VAL A 215 -15.50 -4.90 -5.17
CA VAL A 215 -15.18 -3.54 -5.61
C VAL A 215 -16.22 -2.58 -5.07
N PHE A 216 -15.77 -1.57 -4.35
CA PHE A 216 -16.59 -0.52 -3.76
C PHE A 216 -16.34 0.77 -4.53
N GLU A 217 -17.39 1.35 -5.12
CA GLU A 217 -17.32 2.60 -5.86
C GLU A 217 -17.57 3.79 -4.92
N LEU A 218 -16.59 4.70 -4.87
CA LEU A 218 -16.68 5.97 -4.16
C LEU A 218 -17.15 7.04 -5.13
N THR A 219 -18.11 7.83 -4.68
CA THR A 219 -18.73 8.94 -5.41
C THR A 219 -18.86 10.15 -4.49
N GLU A 220 -19.09 11.31 -5.08
CA GLU A 220 -19.39 12.54 -4.35
C GLU A 220 -20.66 12.45 -3.49
N ALA A 221 -21.54 11.49 -3.79
CA ALA A 221 -22.79 11.28 -3.06
C ALA A 221 -22.61 10.35 -1.85
N ASN A 222 -21.60 9.46 -1.86
CA ASN A 222 -21.45 8.42 -0.85
C ASN A 222 -20.18 8.53 0.00
N SER A 223 -19.28 9.44 -0.36
CA SER A 223 -18.03 9.68 0.36
C SER A 223 -17.80 11.18 0.60
N GLN A 224 -17.06 11.49 1.66
CA GLN A 224 -16.59 12.84 1.96
C GLN A 224 -15.11 12.77 2.31
N TYR A 225 -14.36 13.74 1.81
CA TYR A 225 -12.93 13.84 2.00
C TYR A 225 -12.70 14.94 3.03
N ARG A 226 -12.02 14.63 4.11
CA ARG A 226 -11.70 15.57 5.17
C ARG A 226 -10.20 15.74 5.29
N MET A 227 -9.73 16.94 5.03
CA MET A 227 -8.33 17.31 5.17
C MET A 227 -8.10 17.92 6.55
N GLU A 228 -7.21 17.33 7.33
CA GLU A 228 -6.78 17.83 8.63
C GLU A 228 -5.26 17.96 8.66
N GLY A 229 -4.73 18.92 9.43
CA GLY A 229 -3.30 19.03 9.61
C GLY A 229 -2.86 20.34 10.21
N THR A 230 -1.58 20.64 10.04
CA THR A 230 -0.93 21.82 10.61
C THR A 230 -0.36 22.68 9.50
N TRP A 231 -0.76 23.95 9.51
CA TRP A 231 -0.24 25.02 8.68
C TRP A 231 0.79 25.83 9.45
N VAL A 232 1.99 25.99 8.90
CA VAL A 232 3.08 26.74 9.52
C VAL A 232 3.55 27.82 8.58
N GLU A 233 3.46 29.08 9.00
CA GLU A 233 4.06 30.21 8.28
C GLU A 233 5.47 30.52 8.77
N GLU A 234 6.26 31.13 7.90
CA GLU A 234 7.49 31.83 8.24
C GLU A 234 7.22 32.83 9.40
N ALA A 235 8.14 32.87 10.36
CA ALA A 235 8.02 33.50 11.68
C ALA A 235 7.22 32.73 12.75
N GLY A 236 6.84 31.48 12.48
CA GLY A 236 6.39 30.53 13.52
C GLY A 236 4.92 30.63 13.90
N LEU A 237 4.09 31.23 13.06
CA LEU A 237 2.64 31.14 13.21
C LEU A 237 2.21 29.72 12.84
N VAL A 238 1.55 29.05 13.78
CA VAL A 238 1.05 27.68 13.61
C VAL A 238 -0.47 27.71 13.68
N ALA A 239 -1.13 27.07 12.73
CA ALA A 239 -2.58 27.02 12.62
C ALA A 239 -3.06 25.61 12.30
N ASP A 240 -4.27 25.31 12.76
CA ASP A 240 -4.96 24.07 12.43
C ASP A 240 -5.63 24.21 11.07
N VAL A 241 -5.70 23.10 10.36
CA VAL A 241 -6.44 22.99 9.09
C VAL A 241 -7.55 21.97 9.28
N ASP A 242 -8.77 22.34 8.88
CA ASP A 242 -9.91 21.42 8.74
C ASP A 242 -10.77 21.87 7.56
N ALA A 243 -10.83 21.02 6.53
CA ALA A 243 -11.58 21.31 5.31
C ALA A 243 -12.23 20.05 4.72
N LEU A 244 -13.42 20.22 4.16
CA LEU A 244 -14.24 19.14 3.60
C LEU A 244 -14.35 19.28 2.08
N SER A 245 -14.28 18.17 1.37
CA SER A 245 -14.57 18.06 -0.05
C SER A 245 -15.57 16.93 -0.29
N ALA A 246 -16.39 17.08 -1.33
CA ALA A 246 -17.19 15.96 -1.84
C ALA A 246 -16.29 14.85 -2.45
N GLY A 247 -15.00 15.16 -2.69
CA GLY A 247 -14.07 14.23 -3.32
C GLY A 247 -14.20 14.22 -4.84
N SER A 248 -13.43 13.34 -5.49
CA SER A 248 -13.52 13.12 -6.95
C SER A 248 -13.92 11.68 -7.32
N GLY A 249 -14.32 10.90 -6.31
CA GLY A 249 -14.63 9.48 -6.44
C GLY A 249 -13.40 8.59 -6.53
N GLY A 250 -13.64 7.29 -6.72
CA GLY A 250 -12.59 6.27 -6.79
C GLY A 250 -13.13 4.88 -6.54
N THR A 251 -12.22 3.91 -6.40
CA THR A 251 -12.58 2.54 -6.05
C THR A 251 -11.73 2.02 -4.91
N VAL A 252 -12.34 1.21 -4.06
CA VAL A 252 -11.65 0.38 -3.06
C VAL A 252 -11.93 -1.07 -3.42
N THR A 253 -10.89 -1.88 -3.57
CA THR A 253 -11.00 -3.31 -3.84
C THR A 253 -10.50 -4.11 -2.64
N THR A 254 -11.31 -5.04 -2.15
CA THR A 254 -10.91 -6.00 -1.12
C THR A 254 -10.88 -7.41 -1.70
N GLY A 255 -9.82 -8.16 -1.43
CA GLY A 255 -9.74 -9.59 -1.74
C GLY A 255 -9.86 -10.40 -0.46
N GLY A 256 -10.86 -11.27 -0.39
CA GLY A 256 -10.98 -12.29 0.65
C GLY A 256 -10.66 -13.64 0.05
N SER A 257 -9.58 -14.28 0.49
CA SER A 257 -9.51 -15.75 0.43
C SER A 257 -10.54 -16.26 1.42
N SER A 258 -11.53 -17.05 0.96
CA SER A 258 -12.36 -17.79 1.90
C SER A 258 -11.44 -18.76 2.66
N GLU A 259 -11.23 -18.54 3.96
CA GLU A 259 -10.62 -19.54 4.86
C GLU A 259 -11.50 -20.78 5.02
#